data_AF-A0A8T5N851-F1
#
_entry.id   AF-A0A8T5N851-F1
#
_cell.length_a   1.000
_cell.length_b   1.000
_cell.length_c   1.000
_cell.angle_alpha   90.00
_cell.angle_beta   90.00
_cell.angle_gamma   90.00
#
_symmetry.space_group_name_H-M   'P 1'
#
loop_
_entity.id
_entity.type
_entity.pdbx_description
1 polymer ?
#
loop_
_entity_poly.entity_id
_entity_poly.type
_entity_poly.pdbx_seq_one_letter_code
_entity_poly.pdbx_strand_id
1 'polypeptide(L)'
;MSDDELISLRPEISMYIKRIGDMRGAGKFGRAVQLCDMAMNHEPEFYMRNVILNFKADSLYRVGWRVQSPELMQEARSYYIEVLGYDPEDNVARKGLEEIDFTAR
;
A
#
# COMPACT_ATOMS: atom_id res chain seq x y z
N MET A 1 -12.17 7.24 4.51
CA MET A 1 -12.76 5.89 4.52
C MET A 1 -13.47 5.73 5.85
N SER A 2 -14.79 5.60 5.83
CA SER A 2 -15.56 5.31 7.05
C SER A 2 -15.55 3.81 7.35
N ASP A 3 -15.82 3.43 8.60
CA ASP A 3 -15.98 2.03 8.99
C ASP A 3 -17.11 1.33 8.21
N ASP A 4 -18.11 2.09 7.76
CA ASP A 4 -19.24 1.59 6.95
C ASP A 4 -18.81 1.16 5.54
N GLU A 5 -17.84 1.84 4.92
CA GLU A 5 -17.28 1.46 3.62
C GLU A 5 -16.48 0.14 3.71
N LEU A 6 -15.87 -0.14 4.87
CA LEU A 6 -15.16 -1.40 5.14
C LEU A 6 -16.10 -2.60 5.34
N ILE A 7 -17.32 -2.38 5.84
CA ILE A 7 -18.32 -3.42 6.11
C ILE A 7 -18.97 -3.94 4.82
N SER A 8 -19.03 -3.13 3.76
CA SER A 8 -19.57 -3.53 2.45
C SER A 8 -18.60 -4.37 1.61
N LEU A 9 -17.38 -4.58 2.07
CA LEU A 9 -16.36 -5.35 1.36
C LEU A 9 -16.48 -6.85 1.67
N ARG A 10 -15.93 -7.70 0.80
CA ARG A 10 -15.88 -9.14 1.04
C ARG A 10 -15.24 -9.42 2.40
N PRO A 11 -15.91 -10.15 3.32
CA PRO A 11 -15.46 -10.30 4.70
C PRO A 11 -14.00 -10.76 4.84
N GLU A 12 -13.53 -11.62 3.94
CA GLU A 12 -12.16 -12.12 3.92
C GLU A 12 -11.15 -11.00 3.62
N ILE A 13 -11.44 -10.14 2.64
CA ILE A 13 -10.55 -9.06 2.21
C ILE A 13 -10.56 -7.93 3.24
N SER A 14 -11.71 -7.60 3.84
CA SER A 14 -11.80 -6.64 4.95
C SER A 14 -10.90 -7.04 6.12
N MET A 15 -10.86 -8.34 6.44
CA MET A 15 -9.98 -8.86 7.49
C MET A 15 -8.50 -8.66 7.14
N TYR A 16 -8.11 -8.86 5.88
CA TYR A 16 -6.74 -8.57 5.44
C TYR A 16 -6.42 -7.08 5.54
N ILE A 17 -7.28 -6.20 5.03
CA ILE A 17 -7.08 -4.74 5.07
C ILE A 17 -6.87 -4.26 6.52
N LYS A 18 -7.71 -4.73 7.45
CA LYS A 18 -7.55 -4.43 8.88
C LYS A 18 -6.19 -4.88 9.40
N ARG A 19 -5.81 -6.15 9.15
CA ARG A 19 -4.54 -6.70 9.62
C ARG A 19 -3.33 -6.00 9.01
N ILE A 20 -3.41 -5.59 7.74
CA ILE A 20 -2.37 -4.78 7.08
C ILE A 20 -2.22 -3.45 7.83
N GLY A 21 -3.33 -2.77 8.12
CA GLY A 21 -3.35 -1.54 8.91
C GLY A 21 -2.70 -1.72 10.28
N ASP A 22 -3.07 -2.77 11.02
CA ASP A 22 -2.50 -3.08 12.33
C ASP A 22 -0.98 -3.32 12.25
N MET A 23 -0.50 -4.05 11.24
CA MET A 23 0.93 -4.29 11.04
C MET A 23 1.69 -3.01 10.69
N ARG A 24 1.11 -2.13 9.84
CA ARG A 24 1.69 -0.82 9.51
C ARG A 24 1.76 0.08 10.74
N GLY A 25 0.69 0.14 11.54
CA GLY A 25 0.65 0.89 12.79
C GLY A 25 1.68 0.42 13.82
N ALA A 26 1.98 -0.89 13.82
CA ALA A 26 3.04 -1.47 14.65
C ALA A 26 4.46 -1.34 14.06
N GLY A 27 4.64 -0.66 12.92
CA GLY A 27 5.92 -0.51 12.23
C GLY A 27 6.44 -1.79 11.56
N LYS A 28 5.62 -2.83 11.43
CA LYS A 28 5.97 -4.14 10.85
C LYS A 28 5.74 -4.15 9.34
N PHE A 29 6.37 -3.23 8.62
CA PHE A 29 6.12 -3.00 7.19
C PHE A 29 6.41 -4.22 6.31
N GLY A 30 7.47 -5.00 6.58
CA GLY A 30 7.71 -6.24 5.83
C GLY A 30 6.58 -7.27 5.97
N ARG A 31 5.96 -7.37 7.16
CA ARG A 31 4.79 -8.24 7.35
C ARG A 31 3.53 -7.68 6.69
N ALA A 32 3.40 -6.35 6.67
CA ALA A 32 2.32 -5.68 5.93
C ALA A 32 2.40 -5.99 4.43
N VAL A 33 3.58 -5.94 3.81
CA VAL A 33 3.78 -6.31 2.40
C VAL A 33 3.30 -7.74 2.13
N GLN A 34 3.71 -8.71 2.96
CA GLN A 34 3.28 -10.10 2.82
C GLN A 34 1.75 -10.26 2.91
N LEU A 35 1.10 -9.50 3.78
CA LEU A 35 -0.36 -9.52 3.89
C LEU A 35 -1.03 -8.86 2.69
N CYS A 36 -0.44 -7.80 2.11
CA CYS A 36 -0.92 -7.22 0.85
C CYS A 36 -0.87 -8.26 -0.28
N ASP A 37 0.23 -9.01 -0.41
CA ASP A 37 0.35 -10.05 -1.45
C ASP A 37 -0.70 -11.15 -1.26
N MET A 38 -0.92 -11.60 -0.01
CA MET A 38 -1.98 -12.55 0.31
C MET A 38 -3.37 -12.00 -0.03
N ALA A 39 -3.64 -10.74 0.29
CA ALA A 39 -4.92 -10.09 -0.01
C ALA A 39 -5.16 -9.97 -1.52
N MET A 40 -4.12 -9.65 -2.30
CA MET A 40 -4.22 -9.56 -3.76
C MET A 40 -4.56 -10.91 -4.43
N ASN A 41 -4.13 -12.03 -3.84
CA ASN A 41 -4.47 -13.38 -4.34
C ASN A 41 -5.95 -13.74 -4.18
N HIS A 42 -6.73 -12.96 -3.41
CA HIS A 42 -8.17 -13.13 -3.30
C HIS A 42 -8.96 -12.36 -4.38
N GLU A 43 -8.27 -11.85 -5.40
CA GLU A 43 -8.84 -11.09 -6.51
C GLU A 43 -9.77 -9.95 -6.01
N PRO A 44 -9.21 -9.01 -5.23
CA PRO A 44 -10.00 -7.91 -4.70
C PRO A 44 -10.65 -7.10 -5.81
N GLU A 45 -11.89 -6.69 -5.55
CA GLU A 45 -12.58 -5.73 -6.41
C GLU A 45 -11.79 -4.42 -6.47
N PHE A 46 -12.04 -3.66 -7.54
CA PHE A 46 -11.24 -2.51 -7.93
C PHE A 46 -10.88 -1.55 -6.78
N TYR A 47 -11.87 -1.15 -5.97
CA TYR A 47 -11.64 -0.24 -4.83
C TYR A 47 -10.70 -0.85 -3.78
N MET A 48 -10.94 -2.10 -3.39
CA MET A 48 -10.10 -2.84 -2.44
C MET A 48 -8.69 -3.00 -2.95
N ARG A 49 -8.56 -3.32 -4.25
CA ARG A 49 -7.27 -3.44 -4.91
C ARG A 49 -6.48 -2.15 -4.79
N ASN A 50 -7.11 -0.99 -5.03
CA ASN A 50 -6.44 0.31 -4.92
C ASN A 50 -5.94 0.58 -3.49
N VAL A 51 -6.76 0.29 -2.47
CA VAL A 51 -6.37 0.42 -1.06
C VAL A 51 -5.18 -0.51 -0.71
N ILE A 52 -5.23 -1.77 -1.14
CA ILE A 52 -4.16 -2.75 -0.88
C ILE A 52 -2.86 -2.32 -1.57
N LEU A 53 -2.92 -1.83 -2.80
CA LEU A 53 -1.76 -1.32 -3.53
C LEU A 53 -1.13 -0.12 -2.83
N ASN A 54 -1.94 0.83 -2.37
CA ASN A 54 -1.43 1.99 -1.63
C ASN A 54 -0.73 1.56 -0.33
N PHE A 55 -1.33 0.63 0.43
CA PHE A 55 -0.69 0.07 1.62
C PHE A 55 0.59 -0.70 1.31
N LYS A 56 0.63 -1.42 0.19
CA LYS A 56 1.83 -2.14 -0.26
C LYS A 56 2.94 -1.16 -0.62
N ALA A 57 2.62 -0.11 -1.38
CA ALA A 57 3.56 0.93 -1.79
C ALA A 57 4.21 1.63 -0.58
N ASP A 58 3.42 2.13 0.38
CA ASP A 58 3.97 2.76 1.60
C ASP A 58 4.78 1.78 2.44
N SER A 59 4.37 0.53 2.54
CA SER A 59 5.13 -0.47 3.28
C SER A 59 6.46 -0.81 2.59
N LEU A 60 6.46 -1.00 1.27
CA LEU A 60 7.67 -1.23 0.48
C LEU A 60 8.63 -0.06 0.56
N TYR A 61 8.13 1.17 0.43
CA TYR A 61 8.93 2.37 0.56
C TYR A 61 9.62 2.44 1.92
N ARG A 62 8.90 2.20 3.03
CA ARG A 62 9.48 2.22 4.37
C ARG A 62 10.50 1.12 4.61
N VAL A 63 10.28 -0.07 4.07
CA VAL A 63 11.28 -1.15 4.10
C VAL A 63 12.49 -0.76 3.28
N GLY A 64 12.30 -0.34 2.03
CA GLY A 64 13.34 0.08 1.09
C GLY A 64 14.20 1.19 1.66
N TRP A 65 13.59 2.22 2.25
CA TRP A 65 14.29 3.29 2.96
C TRP A 65 15.13 2.77 4.12
N ARG A 66 14.57 1.92 4.97
CA ARG A 66 15.29 1.36 6.13
C ARG A 66 16.50 0.52 5.73
N VAL A 67 16.38 -0.27 4.67
CA VAL A 67 17.43 -1.20 4.22
C VAL A 67 18.28 -0.63 3.08
N GLN A 68 18.00 0.60 2.66
CA GLN A 68 18.67 1.28 1.55
C GLN A 68 18.64 0.45 0.25
N SER A 69 17.48 -0.14 -0.10
CA SER A 69 17.28 -0.91 -1.34
C SER A 69 16.58 -0.07 -2.40
N PRO A 70 17.28 0.29 -3.50
CA PRO A 70 16.69 0.98 -4.64
C PRO A 70 15.60 0.16 -5.33
N GLU A 71 15.71 -1.16 -5.32
CA GLU A 71 14.75 -2.06 -5.97
C GLU A 71 13.39 -1.97 -5.28
N LEU A 72 13.37 -2.00 -3.95
CA LEU A 72 12.13 -1.85 -3.17
C LEU A 72 11.53 -0.44 -3.30
N MET A 73 12.38 0.59 -3.39
CA MET A 73 11.92 1.95 -3.66
C MET A 73 11.30 2.07 -5.06
N GLN A 74 11.92 1.45 -6.07
CA GLN A 74 11.40 1.45 -7.44
C GLN A 74 10.08 0.66 -7.55
N GLU A 75 9.95 -0.44 -6.81
CA GLU A 75 8.69 -1.18 -6.71
C GLU A 75 7.61 -0.37 -5.98
N ALA A 76 7.95 0.31 -4.88
CA ALA A 76 7.01 1.23 -4.22
C ALA A 76 6.55 2.33 -5.18
N ARG A 77 7.48 2.90 -5.95
CA ARG A 77 7.22 3.94 -6.95
C ARG A 77 6.22 3.48 -8.02
N SER A 78 6.37 2.27 -8.56
CA SER A 78 5.45 1.76 -9.58
C SER A 78 4.03 1.63 -9.04
N TYR A 79 3.87 1.18 -7.80
CA TYR A 79 2.56 1.09 -7.16
C TYR A 79 1.95 2.45 -6.83
N TYR A 80 2.74 3.44 -6.43
CA TYR A 80 2.21 4.80 -6.26
C TYR A 80 1.70 5.40 -7.57
N ILE A 81 2.43 5.19 -8.67
CA ILE A 81 1.98 5.63 -10.01
C ILE A 81 0.68 4.93 -10.38
N GLU A 82 0.56 3.63 -10.12
CA GLU A 82 -0.65 2.88 -10.39
C GLU A 82 -1.84 3.40 -9.57
N VAL A 83 -1.66 3.66 -8.27
CA VAL A 83 -2.69 4.24 -7.40
C VAL A 83 -3.13 5.62 -7.92
N LEU A 84 -2.17 6.50 -8.27
CA LEU A 84 -2.49 7.84 -8.79
C LEU A 84 -3.15 7.81 -10.18
N GLY A 85 -2.94 6.74 -10.96
CA GLY A 85 -3.68 6.52 -12.19
C GLY A 85 -5.18 6.29 -11.97
N TYR A 86 -5.56 5.85 -10.77
CA TYR A 86 -6.96 5.59 -10.38
C TYR A 86 -7.54 6.70 -9.51
N ASP A 87 -6.78 7.15 -8.50
CA ASP A 87 -7.14 8.25 -7.60
C ASP A 87 -6.00 9.29 -7.60
N PRO A 88 -6.05 10.28 -8.52
CA PRO A 88 -5.01 11.31 -8.62
C PRO A 88 -4.86 12.18 -7.37
N GLU A 89 -5.89 12.23 -6.51
CA GLU A 89 -5.91 13.03 -5.29
C GLU A 89 -5.44 12.22 -4.07
N ASP A 90 -4.99 10.97 -4.25
CA ASP A 90 -4.49 10.15 -3.16
C ASP A 90 -3.21 10.77 -2.55
N ASN A 91 -3.40 11.35 -1.37
CA ASN A 91 -2.34 12.08 -0.68
C ASN A 91 -1.18 11.20 -0.22
N VAL A 92 -1.42 9.92 0.06
CA VAL A 92 -0.36 9.00 0.47
C VAL A 92 0.51 8.67 -0.74
N ALA A 93 -0.11 8.34 -1.87
CA ALA A 93 0.60 7.99 -3.08
C ALA A 93 1.39 9.18 -3.66
N ARG A 94 0.80 10.37 -3.65
CA ARG A 94 1.48 11.59 -4.12
C ARG A 94 2.72 11.92 -3.27
N LYS A 95 2.58 11.92 -1.94
CA LYS A 95 3.72 12.18 -1.04
C LYS A 95 4.81 11.12 -1.16
N GLY A 96 4.42 9.85 -1.21
CA GLY A 96 5.39 8.76 -1.36
C GLY A 96 6.18 8.84 -2.68
N LEU A 97 5.52 9.23 -3.77
CA LEU A 97 6.18 9.46 -5.06
C LEU A 97 7.13 10.67 -5.02
N GLU A 98 6.69 11.78 -4.43
CA GLU A 98 7.51 12.98 -4.22
C GLU A 98 8.77 12.68 -3.40
N GLU A 99 8.65 11.91 -2.31
CA GLU A 99 9.76 11.53 -1.44
C GLU A 99 10.79 10.66 -2.19
N ILE A 100 10.32 9.64 -2.92
CA ILE A 100 11.21 8.76 -3.72
C ILE A 100 11.94 9.58 -4.78
N ASP A 101 11.23 10.40 -5.56
CA ASP A 101 11.81 11.16 -6.66
C ASP A 101 12.78 12.26 -6.18
N PHE A 102 12.60 12.77 -4.95
CA PHE A 102 13.55 13.69 -4.33
C PHE A 102 14.87 12.98 -3.94
N THR A 103 14.76 11.77 -3.40
CA THR A 103 15.93 10.99 -2.92
C THR A 103 16.78 10.38 -4.03
N ALA A 104 16.25 10.31 -5.26
CA ALA A 104 16.94 9.78 -6.43
C ALA A 104 17.82 10.81 -7.18
N ARG A 105 17.87 12.06 -6.71
CA ARG A 105 18.68 13.16 -7.30
C ARG A 105 20.03 13.28 -6.61
#